data_AF-A0A2V5LV40-F1
#
_entry.id   AF-A0A2V5LV40-F1
#
_cell.length_a   1.000
_cell.length_b   1.000
_cell.length_c   1.000
_cell.angle_alpha   90.00
_cell.angle_beta   90.00
_cell.angle_gamma   90.00
#
_symmetry.space_group_name_H-M   'P 1'
#
loop_
_entity.id
_entity.type
_entity.pdbx_description
1 polymer ?
#
loop_
_entity_poly.entity_id
_entity_poly.type
_entity_poly.pdbx_seq_one_letter_code
_entity_poly.pdbx_strand_id
1 'polypeptide(L)'
;NAQLVDVRTDRHLWAQTYDRDLADVFAIQSEIAKTIADQLEAKLSPAEKDAIERAPTSDITAFDLYTLAKNLCLTAFGSSTTKANLLQAADLLNQAVARDPSFLQAYCLLAFAHDGAYFVGFDHTPARLAQAESAVQAASRLQPNAGETHLARAQNLYWGYLDYDGALAELEVAAQGLPNDARVVPLKGYIKGVRGAGTNLLEILIGPLSSTRATF
;
A
#
# COMPACT_ATOMS: atom_id res chain seq x y z
N ASN A 1 -16.79 7.81 17.75
CA ASN A 1 -17.47 8.96 17.12
C ASN A 1 -16.82 9.29 15.80
N ALA A 2 -17.60 9.35 14.73
CA ALA A 2 -17.19 9.84 13.42
C ALA A 2 -17.99 11.11 13.09
N GLN A 3 -17.37 12.06 12.40
CA GLN A 3 -18.00 13.33 12.05
C GLN A 3 -17.47 13.88 10.72
N LEU A 4 -18.33 14.59 10.00
CA LEU A 4 -18.02 15.35 8.80
C LEU A 4 -18.39 16.81 9.05
N VAL A 5 -17.43 17.72 8.84
CA VAL A 5 -17.58 19.15 9.12
C VAL A 5 -17.23 19.94 7.86
N ASP A 6 -18.09 20.89 7.50
CA ASP A 6 -17.79 21.91 6.50
C ASP A 6 -16.95 23.01 7.16
N VAL A 7 -15.66 23.02 6.86
CA VAL A 7 -14.68 23.96 7.43
C VAL A 7 -14.95 25.42 7.02
N ARG A 8 -15.64 25.67 5.90
CA ARG A 8 -15.93 27.04 5.45
C ARG A 8 -17.05 27.69 6.25
N THR A 9 -17.98 26.88 6.75
CA THR A 9 -19.19 27.35 7.46
C THR A 9 -19.20 26.94 8.93
N ASP A 10 -18.17 26.21 9.38
CA ASP A 10 -18.07 25.57 10.70
C ASP A 10 -19.29 24.70 11.05
N ARG A 11 -19.90 24.12 10.01
CA ARG A 11 -21.15 23.36 10.13
C ARG A 11 -20.87 21.86 10.17
N HIS A 12 -21.33 21.19 11.20
CA HIS A 12 -21.39 19.73 11.23
C HIS A 12 -22.38 19.23 10.17
N LEU A 13 -21.86 18.60 9.11
CA LEU A 13 -22.68 17.99 8.05
C LEU A 13 -23.25 16.66 8.52
N TRP A 14 -22.48 15.91 9.31
CA TRP A 14 -22.89 14.63 9.87
C TRP A 14 -22.06 14.29 11.10
N ALA A 15 -22.65 13.58 12.07
CA ALA A 15 -21.95 12.97 13.19
C ALA A 15 -22.70 11.73 13.66
N GLN A 16 -22.00 10.64 13.93
CA GLN A 16 -22.59 9.40 14.41
C GLN A 16 -21.68 8.69 15.42
N THR A 17 -22.31 8.13 16.44
CA THR A 17 -21.68 7.28 17.45
C THR A 17 -21.93 5.83 17.07
N TYR A 18 -20.86 5.06 16.91
CA TYR A 18 -20.92 3.62 16.66
C TYR A 18 -20.52 2.91 17.95
N ASP A 19 -21.50 2.30 18.61
CA ASP A 19 -21.32 1.46 19.79
C ASP A 19 -21.80 0.05 19.41
N ARG A 20 -20.86 -0.76 18.88
CA ARG A 20 -21.11 -2.12 18.37
C ARG A 20 -19.90 -3.01 18.62
N ASP A 21 -20.13 -4.32 18.61
CA ASP A 21 -19.11 -5.33 18.84
C ASP A 21 -17.98 -5.27 17.79
N LEU A 22 -16.78 -5.66 18.20
CA LEU A 22 -15.58 -5.73 17.34
C LEU A 22 -15.81 -6.58 16.08
N ALA A 23 -16.73 -7.55 16.16
CA ALA A 23 -17.15 -8.40 15.05
C ALA A 23 -17.80 -7.62 13.87
N ASP A 24 -18.34 -6.43 14.12
CA ASP A 24 -18.98 -5.59 13.11
C ASP A 24 -18.02 -4.57 12.49
N VAL A 25 -16.71 -4.62 12.78
CA VAL A 25 -15.75 -3.58 12.36
C VAL A 25 -15.79 -3.28 10.85
N PHE A 26 -15.90 -4.30 10.00
CA PHE A 26 -15.98 -4.11 8.55
C PHE A 26 -17.33 -3.52 8.11
N ALA A 27 -18.43 -3.93 8.74
CA ALA A 27 -19.74 -3.36 8.47
C ALA A 27 -19.79 -1.88 8.83
N ILE A 28 -19.18 -1.50 9.96
CA ILE A 28 -19.05 -0.11 10.39
C ILE A 28 -18.18 0.70 9.41
N GLN A 29 -17.06 0.15 8.95
CA GLN A 29 -16.21 0.81 7.95
C GLN A 29 -16.96 1.06 6.64
N SER A 30 -17.69 0.06 6.15
CA SER A 30 -18.51 0.20 4.93
C SER A 30 -19.64 1.21 5.11
N GLU A 31 -20.33 1.23 6.26
CA GLU A 31 -21.37 2.20 6.57
C GLU A 31 -20.81 3.62 6.56
N ILE A 32 -19.70 3.87 7.27
CA ILE A 32 -19.03 5.17 7.32
C ILE A 32 -18.62 5.63 5.91
N ALA A 33 -17.98 4.76 5.12
CA ALA A 33 -17.55 5.10 3.76
C ALA A 33 -18.74 5.45 2.85
N LYS A 34 -19.84 4.69 2.93
CA LYS A 34 -21.08 4.99 2.18
C LYS A 34 -21.69 6.32 2.61
N THR A 35 -21.82 6.54 3.91
CA THR A 35 -22.39 7.80 4.43
C THR A 35 -21.56 9.00 3.99
N ILE A 36 -20.23 8.92 4.04
CA ILE A 36 -19.36 10.00 3.55
C ILE A 36 -19.55 10.21 2.05
N ALA A 37 -19.57 9.14 1.25
CA ALA A 37 -19.77 9.24 -0.20
C ALA A 37 -21.11 9.89 -0.56
N ASP A 38 -22.19 9.52 0.14
CA ASP A 38 -23.52 10.08 -0.06
C ASP A 38 -23.57 11.56 0.33
N GLN A 39 -22.98 11.94 1.47
CA GLN A 39 -22.93 13.34 1.94
C GLN A 39 -22.09 14.24 1.03
N LEU A 40 -21.06 13.70 0.38
CA LEU A 40 -20.23 14.40 -0.59
C LEU A 40 -20.81 14.38 -2.01
N GLU A 41 -21.98 13.75 -2.23
CA GLU A 41 -22.58 13.52 -3.54
C GLU A 41 -21.59 12.89 -4.55
N ALA A 42 -20.73 12.00 -4.07
CA ALA A 42 -19.67 11.40 -4.86
C ALA A 42 -20.25 10.48 -5.96
N LYS A 43 -19.77 10.64 -7.19
CA LYS A 43 -20.14 9.76 -8.31
C LYS A 43 -19.29 8.50 -8.30
N LEU A 44 -19.71 7.51 -7.52
CA LEU A 44 -19.07 6.20 -7.45
C LEU A 44 -19.57 5.27 -8.56
N SER A 45 -18.63 4.61 -9.24
CA SER A 45 -18.90 3.50 -10.16
C SER A 45 -19.43 2.27 -9.40
N PRO A 46 -20.08 1.30 -10.10
CA PRO A 46 -20.50 0.05 -9.48
C PRO A 46 -19.35 -0.70 -8.80
N ALA A 47 -18.17 -0.75 -9.44
CA ALA A 47 -17.00 -1.41 -8.90
C ALA A 47 -16.49 -0.77 -7.59
N GLU A 48 -16.54 0.57 -7.48
CA GLU A 48 -16.16 1.28 -6.25
C GLU A 48 -17.16 1.01 -5.12
N LYS A 49 -18.46 0.91 -5.41
CA LYS A 49 -19.48 0.52 -4.42
C LYS A 49 -19.25 -0.89 -3.91
N ASP A 50 -19.01 -1.84 -4.83
CA ASP A 50 -18.73 -3.22 -4.47
C ASP A 50 -17.43 -3.35 -3.65
N ALA A 51 -16.43 -2.51 -3.93
CA ALA A 51 -15.19 -2.48 -3.16
C ALA A 51 -15.39 -1.95 -1.74
N ILE A 52 -16.23 -0.93 -1.54
CA ILE A 52 -16.57 -0.38 -0.21
C ILE A 52 -17.28 -1.43 0.65
N GLU A 53 -18.13 -2.27 0.05
CA GLU A 53 -18.88 -3.31 0.76
C GLU A 53 -18.06 -4.57 1.07
N ARG A 54 -16.94 -4.77 0.37
CA ARG A 54 -16.16 -5.99 0.49
C ARG A 54 -15.26 -5.93 1.70
N ALA A 55 -15.56 -6.79 2.68
CA ALA A 55 -14.65 -7.01 3.79
C ALA A 55 -13.28 -7.48 3.27
N PRO A 56 -12.17 -6.88 3.73
CA PRO A 56 -10.82 -7.24 3.28
C PRO A 56 -10.40 -8.65 3.74
N THR A 57 -10.97 -9.13 4.84
CA THR A 57 -10.74 -10.47 5.42
C THR A 57 -11.93 -10.85 6.31
N SER A 58 -12.09 -12.14 6.63
CA SER A 58 -13.01 -12.62 7.66
C SER A 58 -12.36 -12.84 9.03
N ASP A 59 -11.03 -12.69 9.15
CA ASP A 59 -10.30 -12.81 10.43
C ASP A 59 -9.86 -11.42 10.93
N ILE A 60 -10.46 -10.97 12.02
CA ILE A 60 -10.20 -9.65 12.62
C ILE A 60 -8.76 -9.55 13.14
N THR A 61 -8.19 -10.63 13.68
CA THR A 61 -6.80 -10.64 14.11
C THR A 61 -5.86 -10.50 12.91
N ALA A 62 -6.18 -11.13 11.78
CA ALA A 62 -5.42 -10.92 10.54
C ALA A 62 -5.49 -9.45 10.08
N PHE A 63 -6.67 -8.82 10.20
CA PHE A 63 -6.85 -7.41 9.88
C PHE A 63 -6.09 -6.45 10.81
N ASP A 64 -6.05 -6.73 12.11
CA ASP A 64 -5.28 -5.95 13.08
C ASP A 64 -3.78 -6.02 12.77
N LEU A 65 -3.26 -7.22 12.53
CA LEU A 65 -1.87 -7.44 12.11
C LEU A 65 -1.54 -6.68 10.82
N TYR A 66 -2.42 -6.77 9.82
CA TYR A 66 -2.31 -6.02 8.56
C TYR A 66 -2.29 -4.51 8.79
N THR A 67 -3.18 -3.99 9.64
CA THR A 67 -3.30 -2.54 9.92
C THR A 67 -2.05 -2.02 10.64
N LEU A 68 -1.53 -2.76 11.61
CA LEU A 68 -0.27 -2.44 12.28
C LEU A 68 0.90 -2.41 11.29
N ALA A 69 1.01 -3.41 10.42
CA ALA A 69 2.03 -3.47 9.39
C ALA A 69 1.91 -2.31 8.38
N LYS A 70 0.69 -1.97 7.97
CA LYS A 70 0.41 -0.84 7.06
C LYS A 70 0.90 0.48 7.65
N ASN A 71 0.65 0.73 8.93
CA ASN A 71 1.14 1.94 9.61
C ASN A 71 2.67 2.00 9.65
N LEU A 72 3.34 0.87 9.87
CA LEU A 72 4.80 0.78 9.82
C LEU A 72 5.34 1.08 8.41
N CYS A 73 4.71 0.55 7.35
CA CYS A 73 5.09 0.81 5.97
C CYS A 73 4.89 2.27 5.54
N LEU A 74 3.77 2.90 5.94
CA LEU A 74 3.47 4.30 5.63
C LEU A 74 4.50 5.27 6.21
N THR A 75 5.09 4.93 7.35
CA THR A 75 6.07 5.77 8.08
C THR A 75 7.50 5.28 7.91
N ALA A 76 7.72 4.22 7.12
CA ALA A 76 9.03 3.60 7.01
C ALA A 76 10.04 4.55 6.39
N PHE A 77 9.74 5.14 5.23
CA PHE A 77 10.75 5.84 4.44
C PHE A 77 11.05 7.25 4.98
N GLY A 78 12.34 7.61 5.02
CA GLY A 78 12.80 8.93 5.43
C GLY A 78 13.12 9.08 6.92
N SER A 79 13.18 7.97 7.67
CA SER A 79 13.53 7.97 9.10
C SER A 79 14.63 6.95 9.43
N SER A 80 15.31 7.12 10.56
CA SER A 80 16.30 6.15 11.06
C SER A 80 15.68 4.78 11.41
N THR A 81 14.36 4.69 11.53
CA THR A 81 13.64 3.44 11.84
C THR A 81 13.19 2.68 10.60
N THR A 82 13.48 3.15 9.38
CA THR A 82 13.06 2.52 8.12
C THR A 82 13.30 1.00 8.11
N LYS A 83 14.52 0.55 8.45
CA LYS A 83 14.87 -0.86 8.47
C LYS A 83 14.02 -1.68 9.45
N ALA A 84 13.90 -1.19 10.67
CA ALA A 84 13.15 -1.89 11.72
C ALA A 84 11.66 -1.99 11.35
N ASN A 85 11.08 -0.90 10.84
CA ASN A 85 9.68 -0.84 10.44
C ASN A 85 9.37 -1.83 9.30
N LEU A 86 10.21 -1.90 8.26
CA LEU A 86 9.99 -2.82 7.13
C LEU A 86 10.10 -4.29 7.55
N LEU A 87 11.07 -4.64 8.39
CA LEU A 87 11.23 -6.01 8.88
C LEU A 87 10.09 -6.41 9.82
N GLN A 88 9.68 -5.51 10.72
CA GLN A 88 8.56 -5.76 11.61
C GLN A 88 7.23 -5.84 10.84
N ALA A 89 7.02 -5.00 9.83
CA ALA A 89 5.86 -5.09 8.96
C ALA A 89 5.81 -6.44 8.24
N ALA A 90 6.93 -6.92 7.69
CA ALA A 90 6.99 -8.23 7.05
C ALA A 90 6.66 -9.39 8.01
N ASP A 91 7.12 -9.33 9.27
CA ASP A 91 6.77 -10.34 10.28
C ASP A 91 5.27 -10.35 10.59
N LEU A 92 4.69 -9.18 10.87
CA LEU A 92 3.25 -9.04 11.12
C LEU A 92 2.41 -9.53 9.94
N LEU A 93 2.84 -9.24 8.71
CA LEU A 93 2.15 -9.65 7.50
C LEU A 93 2.26 -11.15 7.24
N ASN A 94 3.40 -11.78 7.55
CA ASN A 94 3.51 -13.23 7.53
C ASN A 94 2.53 -13.89 8.51
N GLN A 95 2.36 -13.31 9.70
CA GLN A 95 1.34 -13.78 10.65
C GLN A 95 -0.08 -13.56 10.11
N ALA A 96 -0.36 -12.40 9.48
CA ALA A 96 -1.67 -12.11 8.90
C ALA A 96 -2.06 -13.12 7.80
N VAL A 97 -1.16 -13.40 6.86
CA VAL A 97 -1.44 -14.34 5.75
C VAL A 97 -1.44 -15.81 6.20
N ALA A 98 -0.77 -16.14 7.31
CA ALA A 98 -0.88 -17.46 7.92
C ALA A 98 -2.26 -17.68 8.56
N ARG A 99 -2.89 -16.62 9.07
CA ARG A 99 -4.26 -16.67 9.62
C ARG A 99 -5.32 -16.67 8.52
N ASP A 100 -5.15 -15.81 7.52
CA ASP A 100 -6.02 -15.75 6.36
C ASP A 100 -5.20 -15.83 5.06
N PRO A 101 -5.02 -17.04 4.51
CA PRO A 101 -4.35 -17.25 3.23
C PRO A 101 -5.07 -16.66 2.01
N SER A 102 -6.29 -16.14 2.18
CA SER A 102 -7.05 -15.47 1.13
C SER A 102 -6.97 -13.93 1.20
N PHE A 103 -6.21 -13.39 2.17
CA PHE A 103 -6.12 -11.95 2.42
C PHE A 103 -5.21 -11.25 1.39
N LEU A 104 -5.79 -10.88 0.24
CA LEU A 104 -5.09 -10.26 -0.89
C LEU A 104 -4.23 -9.06 -0.48
N GLN A 105 -4.82 -8.10 0.25
CA GLN A 105 -4.15 -6.84 0.60
C GLN A 105 -2.93 -7.08 1.51
N ALA A 106 -2.95 -8.12 2.34
CA ALA A 106 -1.81 -8.50 3.16
C ALA A 106 -0.65 -9.04 2.31
N TYR A 107 -0.93 -9.86 1.29
CA TYR A 107 0.11 -10.29 0.33
C TYR A 107 0.70 -9.13 -0.47
N CYS A 108 -0.12 -8.20 -0.96
CA CYS A 108 0.38 -7.03 -1.68
C CYS A 108 1.28 -6.15 -0.80
N LEU A 109 0.93 -5.97 0.48
CA LEU A 109 1.75 -5.20 1.41
C LEU A 109 2.99 -5.98 1.88
N LEU A 110 2.93 -7.31 1.92
CA LEU A 110 4.08 -8.16 2.23
C LEU A 110 5.15 -8.06 1.14
N ALA A 111 4.73 -8.07 -0.13
CA ALA A 111 5.61 -7.80 -1.26
C ALA A 111 6.29 -6.43 -1.12
N PHE A 112 5.50 -5.38 -0.86
CA PHE A 112 6.01 -4.03 -0.62
C PHE A 112 7.08 -3.97 0.48
N ALA A 113 6.85 -4.64 1.62
CA ALA A 113 7.78 -4.64 2.74
C ALA A 113 9.11 -5.33 2.36
N HIS A 114 9.04 -6.46 1.66
CA HIS A 114 10.23 -7.17 1.19
C HIS A 114 10.99 -6.39 0.11
N ASP A 115 10.29 -5.88 -0.90
CA ASP A 115 10.88 -5.05 -1.96
C ASP A 115 11.52 -3.79 -1.37
N GLY A 116 10.86 -3.14 -0.41
CA GLY A 116 11.41 -1.95 0.25
C GLY A 116 12.70 -2.24 1.00
N ALA A 117 12.78 -3.37 1.73
CA ALA A 117 13.98 -3.77 2.43
C ALA A 117 15.14 -4.09 1.47
N TYR A 118 14.81 -4.69 0.32
CA TYR A 118 15.76 -4.99 -0.75
C TYR A 118 16.28 -3.72 -1.45
N PHE A 119 15.36 -2.84 -1.85
CA PHE A 119 15.64 -1.66 -2.65
C PHE A 119 16.42 -0.57 -1.90
N VAL A 120 16.09 -0.34 -0.62
CA VAL A 120 16.86 0.61 0.23
C VAL A 120 18.24 0.02 0.62
N GLY A 121 18.45 -1.28 0.41
CA GLY A 121 19.73 -1.94 0.68
C GLY A 121 19.90 -2.45 2.10
N PHE A 122 18.83 -2.52 2.91
CA PHE A 122 18.91 -3.10 4.26
C PHE A 122 19.05 -4.62 4.25
N ASP A 123 18.55 -5.27 3.20
CA ASP A 123 18.68 -6.70 2.92
C ASP A 123 18.64 -6.95 1.40
N HIS A 124 19.76 -6.67 0.72
CA HIS A 124 19.89 -6.81 -0.74
C HIS A 124 20.28 -8.23 -1.16
N THR A 125 19.59 -9.24 -0.62
CA THR A 125 19.88 -10.65 -0.89
C THR A 125 18.90 -11.25 -1.91
N PRO A 126 19.33 -12.27 -2.69
CA PRO A 126 18.42 -13.02 -3.55
C PRO A 126 17.25 -13.66 -2.80
N ALA A 127 17.48 -14.05 -1.53
CA ALA A 127 16.44 -14.61 -0.68
C ALA A 127 15.33 -13.58 -0.37
N ARG A 128 15.69 -12.33 -0.06
CA ARG A 128 14.72 -11.26 0.16
C ARG A 128 13.90 -10.97 -1.09
N LEU A 129 14.56 -10.90 -2.24
CA LEU A 129 13.89 -10.70 -3.53
C LEU A 129 12.92 -11.84 -3.85
N ALA A 130 13.31 -13.09 -3.59
CA ALA A 130 12.44 -14.25 -3.78
C ALA A 130 11.21 -14.24 -2.85
N GLN A 131 11.34 -13.71 -1.63
CA GLN A 131 10.20 -13.54 -0.72
C GLN A 131 9.19 -12.50 -1.25
N ALA A 132 9.66 -11.39 -1.81
CA ALA A 132 8.79 -10.40 -2.44
C ALA A 132 8.05 -11.02 -3.64
N GLU A 133 8.78 -11.70 -4.53
CA GLU A 133 8.22 -12.40 -5.69
C GLU A 133 7.15 -13.43 -5.26
N SER A 134 7.43 -14.22 -4.22
CA SER A 134 6.48 -15.20 -3.70
C SER A 134 5.18 -14.55 -3.21
N ALA A 135 5.26 -13.38 -2.57
CA ALA A 135 4.08 -12.64 -2.10
C ALA A 135 3.26 -12.09 -3.28
N VAL A 136 3.91 -11.55 -4.32
CA VAL A 136 3.24 -11.11 -5.56
C VAL A 136 2.56 -12.28 -6.27
N GLN A 137 3.22 -13.44 -6.33
CA GLN A 137 2.64 -14.64 -6.93
C GLN A 137 1.44 -15.17 -6.14
N ALA A 138 1.47 -15.06 -4.80
CA ALA A 138 0.31 -15.40 -3.98
C ALA A 138 -0.87 -14.46 -4.26
N ALA A 139 -0.64 -13.14 -4.30
CA ALA A 139 -1.67 -12.16 -4.67
C ALA A 139 -2.25 -12.45 -6.06
N SER A 140 -1.40 -12.77 -7.03
CA SER A 140 -1.79 -13.12 -8.40
C SER A 140 -2.62 -14.39 -8.49
N ARG A 141 -2.33 -15.41 -7.66
CA ARG A 141 -3.16 -16.63 -7.58
C ARG A 141 -4.54 -16.34 -6.98
N LEU A 142 -4.64 -15.41 -6.03
CA LEU A 142 -5.90 -15.06 -5.39
C LEU A 142 -6.79 -14.23 -6.32
N GLN A 143 -6.26 -13.13 -6.86
CA GLN A 143 -7.01 -12.21 -7.72
C GLN A 143 -6.10 -11.66 -8.82
N PRO A 144 -5.96 -12.39 -9.95
CA PRO A 144 -5.03 -12.02 -11.02
C PRO A 144 -5.39 -10.71 -11.73
N ASN A 145 -6.66 -10.30 -11.69
CA ASN A 145 -7.16 -9.09 -12.36
C ASN A 145 -7.35 -7.91 -11.39
N ALA A 146 -7.00 -8.07 -10.10
CA ALA A 146 -7.16 -6.99 -9.13
C ALA A 146 -6.11 -5.89 -9.37
N GLY A 147 -6.53 -4.63 -9.30
CA GLY A 147 -5.63 -3.51 -9.49
C GLY A 147 -4.51 -3.48 -8.44
N GLU A 148 -4.78 -3.93 -7.21
CA GLU A 148 -3.79 -4.07 -6.14
C GLU A 148 -2.72 -5.10 -6.46
N THR A 149 -3.08 -6.17 -7.16
CA THR A 149 -2.14 -7.20 -7.63
C THR A 149 -1.20 -6.63 -8.67
N HIS A 150 -1.75 -5.94 -9.67
CA HIS A 150 -0.96 -5.25 -10.71
C HIS A 150 -0.07 -4.16 -10.10
N LEU A 151 -0.55 -3.40 -9.11
CA LEU A 151 0.25 -2.41 -8.41
C LEU A 151 1.41 -3.05 -7.63
N ALA A 152 1.16 -4.16 -6.91
CA ALA A 152 2.22 -4.89 -6.21
C ALA A 152 3.26 -5.45 -7.20
N ARG A 153 2.82 -6.00 -8.34
CA ARG A 153 3.71 -6.48 -9.40
C ARG A 153 4.56 -5.35 -9.99
N ALA A 154 3.94 -4.21 -10.31
CA ALA A 154 4.66 -3.06 -10.82
C ALA A 154 5.77 -2.60 -9.89
N GLN A 155 5.46 -2.53 -8.60
CA GLN A 155 6.43 -2.11 -7.60
C GLN A 155 7.57 -3.12 -7.45
N ASN A 156 7.27 -4.41 -7.46
CA ASN A 156 8.25 -5.48 -7.43
C ASN A 156 9.18 -5.46 -8.66
N LEU A 157 8.64 -5.26 -9.86
CA LEU A 157 9.42 -5.08 -11.09
C LEU A 157 10.37 -3.88 -10.99
N TYR A 158 9.88 -2.77 -10.45
CA TYR A 158 10.69 -1.55 -10.28
C TYR A 158 11.77 -1.69 -9.20
N TRP A 159 11.41 -2.09 -7.99
CA TRP A 159 12.29 -2.12 -6.82
C TRP A 159 13.19 -3.34 -6.76
N GLY A 160 12.70 -4.49 -7.22
CA GLY A 160 13.40 -5.76 -7.17
C GLY A 160 14.25 -6.03 -8.42
N TYR A 161 13.76 -5.65 -9.60
CA TYR A 161 14.38 -6.04 -10.88
C TYR A 161 14.82 -4.87 -11.77
N LEU A 162 14.49 -3.63 -11.38
CA LEU A 162 14.73 -2.43 -12.20
C LEU A 162 14.09 -2.52 -13.60
N ASP A 163 13.05 -3.32 -13.76
CA ASP A 163 12.27 -3.45 -15.00
C ASP A 163 11.24 -2.31 -15.08
N TYR A 164 11.72 -1.16 -15.53
CA TYR A 164 10.90 0.05 -15.65
C TYR A 164 9.75 -0.10 -16.65
N ASP A 165 9.97 -0.83 -17.74
CA ASP A 165 8.97 -0.98 -18.80
C ASP A 165 7.86 -1.95 -18.38
N GLY A 166 8.23 -3.07 -17.78
CA GLY A 166 7.27 -3.98 -17.15
C GLY A 166 6.48 -3.28 -16.03
N ALA A 167 7.16 -2.52 -15.17
CA ALA A 167 6.48 -1.78 -14.10
C ALA A 167 5.46 -0.74 -14.64
N LEU A 168 5.80 -0.01 -15.69
CA LEU A 168 4.87 0.94 -16.31
C LEU A 168 3.67 0.25 -16.96
N ALA A 169 3.87 -0.89 -17.62
CA ALA A 169 2.77 -1.66 -18.21
C ALA A 169 1.78 -2.14 -17.14
N GLU A 170 2.29 -2.69 -16.03
CA GLU A 170 1.47 -3.11 -14.89
C GLU A 170 0.72 -1.94 -14.24
N LEU A 171 1.33 -0.75 -14.15
CA LEU A 171 0.66 0.44 -13.63
C LEU A 171 -0.46 0.97 -14.53
N GLU A 172 -0.42 0.71 -15.83
CA GLU A 172 -1.55 1.02 -16.72
C GLU A 172 -2.76 0.14 -16.41
N VAL A 173 -2.55 -1.14 -16.12
CA VAL A 173 -3.63 -2.04 -15.70
C VAL A 173 -4.12 -1.70 -14.29
N ALA A 174 -3.20 -1.46 -13.35
CA ALA A 174 -3.54 -1.07 -11.99
C ALA A 174 -4.42 0.19 -11.95
N ALA A 175 -4.13 1.19 -12.78
CA ALA A 175 -4.92 2.44 -12.85
C ALA A 175 -6.38 2.23 -13.26
N GLN A 176 -6.70 1.16 -13.99
CA GLN A 176 -8.07 0.85 -14.40
C GLN A 176 -8.89 0.30 -13.22
N GLY A 177 -8.28 -0.52 -12.36
CA GLY A 177 -8.91 -1.08 -11.17
C GLY A 177 -8.80 -0.20 -9.93
N LEU A 178 -7.87 0.76 -9.93
CA LEU A 178 -7.57 1.66 -8.81
C LEU A 178 -7.54 3.13 -9.27
N PRO A 179 -8.63 3.68 -9.84
CA PRO A 179 -8.63 5.01 -10.44
C PRO A 179 -8.30 6.14 -9.44
N ASN A 180 -8.49 5.90 -8.14
CA ASN A 180 -8.27 6.87 -7.06
C ASN A 180 -7.14 6.47 -6.09
N ASP A 181 -6.31 5.46 -6.41
CA ASP A 181 -5.21 5.08 -5.53
C ASP A 181 -4.05 6.07 -5.61
N ALA A 182 -3.69 6.62 -4.45
CA ALA A 182 -2.71 7.69 -4.31
C ALA A 182 -1.28 7.26 -4.70
N ARG A 183 -0.99 5.97 -4.89
CA ARG A 183 0.34 5.46 -5.21
C ARG A 183 0.58 5.33 -6.70
N VAL A 184 -0.45 5.05 -7.49
CA VAL A 184 -0.32 4.73 -8.93
C VAL A 184 0.29 5.89 -9.71
N VAL A 185 -0.25 7.10 -9.55
CA VAL A 185 0.21 8.28 -10.30
C VAL A 185 1.63 8.71 -9.91
N PRO A 186 1.97 8.89 -8.61
CA PRO A 186 3.33 9.21 -8.22
C PRO A 186 4.36 8.17 -8.67
N LEU A 187 4.04 6.87 -8.54
CA LEU A 187 4.96 5.79 -8.95
C LEU A 187 5.25 5.82 -10.45
N LYS A 188 4.23 6.03 -11.30
CA LYS A 188 4.43 6.26 -12.75
C LYS A 188 5.35 7.47 -12.99
N GLY A 189 5.14 8.57 -12.26
CA GLY A 189 5.95 9.77 -12.34
C GLY A 189 7.43 9.52 -12.00
N TYR A 190 7.69 8.83 -10.89
CA TYR A 190 9.05 8.48 -10.46
C TYR A 190 9.77 7.60 -11.48
N ILE A 191 9.12 6.53 -11.96
CA ILE A 191 9.73 5.61 -12.94
C ILE A 191 10.07 6.34 -14.24
N LYS A 192 9.15 7.17 -14.76
CA LYS A 192 9.39 7.98 -15.97
C LYS A 192 10.52 8.99 -15.76
N GLY A 193 10.59 9.61 -14.58
CA GLY A 193 11.67 10.56 -14.22
C GLY A 193 13.04 9.88 -14.23
N VAL A 194 13.18 8.74 -13.55
CA VAL A 194 14.43 7.96 -13.51
C VAL A 194 14.85 7.50 -14.91
N ARG A 195 13.90 6.94 -15.69
CA ARG A 195 14.16 6.49 -17.05
C ARG A 195 14.61 7.63 -17.97
N GLY A 196 13.97 8.79 -17.87
CA GLY A 196 14.28 9.96 -18.70
C GLY A 196 15.60 10.65 -18.32
N ALA A 197 16.01 10.57 -17.06
CA ALA A 197 17.21 11.21 -16.55
C ALA A 197 18.47 10.32 -16.62
N GLY A 198 18.36 9.06 -17.04
CA GLY A 198 19.49 8.12 -17.14
C GLY A 198 20.26 7.91 -15.83
N THR A 199 19.64 8.26 -14.69
CA THR A 199 20.29 8.36 -13.38
C THR A 199 20.11 7.08 -12.58
N ASN A 200 21.15 6.69 -11.85
CA ASN A 200 21.11 5.52 -10.99
C ASN A 200 20.34 5.84 -9.70
N LEU A 201 19.30 5.06 -9.38
CA LEU A 201 18.39 5.27 -8.24
C LEU A 201 19.10 5.41 -6.88
N LEU A 202 20.28 4.81 -6.76
CA LEU A 202 21.13 4.92 -5.56
C LEU A 202 21.61 6.35 -5.30
N GLU A 203 21.82 7.18 -6.31
CA GLU A 203 22.23 8.58 -6.11
C GLU A 203 21.08 9.47 -5.59
N ILE A 204 19.83 9.16 -5.96
CA ILE A 204 18.66 9.96 -5.59
C ILE A 204 18.21 9.66 -4.15
N LEU A 205 18.29 8.40 -3.73
CA LEU A 205 17.90 7.98 -2.37
C LEU A 205 19.00 8.20 -1.31
N ILE A 206 20.28 8.22 -1.72
CA ILE A 206 21.43 8.34 -0.80
C ILE A 206 22.08 9.74 -0.88
N GLY A 207 21.79 10.52 -1.92
CA GLY A 207 22.38 11.86 -2.16
C GLY A 207 22.33 12.86 -1.00
N PRO A 208 21.30 12.89 -0.13
CA PRO A 208 21.31 13.80 1.02
C PRO A 208 22.24 13.37 2.16
N LEU A 209 22.73 12.12 2.16
CA LEU A 209 23.57 11.58 3.25
C LEU A 209 25.07 11.68 2.96
N SER A 210 25.49 12.00 1.73
CA SER A 210 26.91 12.11 1.36
C SER A 210 27.46 13.54 1.35
N SER A 211 26.65 14.59 1.57
CA SER A 211 27.14 15.98 1.54
C SER A 211 27.69 16.51 2.87
N THR A 212 27.80 15.68 3.90
CA THR A 212 28.43 16.06 5.19
C THR A 212 29.80 15.40 5.35
N ARG A 213 30.74 15.74 4.46
CA ARG A 213 32.18 15.64 4.78
C ARG A 213 32.84 16.99 4.59
N ALA A 214 32.88 17.69 5.72
CA ALA A 214 33.94 18.56 6.22
C ALA A 214 34.77 19.35 5.20
N THR A 215 34.52 20.64 5.15
CA THR A 215 35.59 21.66 5.20
C THR A 215 36.57 21.33 6.33
N PHE A 216 37.82 21.04 5.99
CA PHE A 216 39.05 21.53 6.62
C PHE A 216 40.20 21.40 5.61
#